data_AF-A0A7V8BHP8-F1
#
_entry.id   AF-A0A7V8BHP8-F1
#
_cell.length_a   1.000
_cell.length_b   1.000
_cell.length_c   1.000
_cell.angle_alpha   90.00
_cell.angle_beta   90.00
_cell.angle_gamma   90.00
#
_symmetry.space_group_name_H-M   'P 1'
#
loop_
_entity.id
_entity.type
_entity.pdbx_description
1 polymer ?
#
loop_
_entity_poly.entity_id
_entity_poly.type
_entity_poly.pdbx_seq_one_letter_code
_entity_poly.pdbx_strand_id
1 'polypeptide(L)'
;MESGDAVFQFFRHRNPCCLQENRLDPETHCATITITNILNLTALQKNRGRFMPFSRKIQVFSAVLCLLALAHCSGGAGIGPSAPADAPIAGDNGVAEHNVNPGNNAGNNPAADPGSAPGPLPGDEPATVISSNPSDGQILTASLPTIRVEFSAPMDPASVNQAFQLGRTTFGFAGAGNFSVVPVAAPVVSDNNRVFEFPIIDPITRGSFRISVGGEAKDLNQTPIQQAFTGNFSIKPPVEDGLDTPPKVVSFNPPDGSEGVPRQTTLQITFNQPMATAIVKNNLSLLKITVAAGINNFNEEEVEGTVTACPDKKTFLIDPKNLLERTQRYKIKVKADAKNSNGISLGEEVSSDFETKFGISGVALLGCP
;
A
#
# COMPACT_ATOMS: atom_id res chain seq x y z
N MET A 1 -38.91 44.31 -23.41
CA MET A 1 -37.56 44.69 -23.89
C MET A 1 -36.58 43.98 -22.96
N GLU A 2 -36.46 42.66 -23.10
CA GLU A 2 -35.69 41.93 -24.14
C GLU A 2 -34.22 41.83 -23.70
N SER A 3 -33.72 40.62 -23.39
CA SER A 3 -33.25 39.57 -24.33
C SER A 3 -31.77 39.79 -24.68
N GLY A 4 -30.88 38.79 -24.65
CA GLY A 4 -31.07 37.36 -24.40
C GLY A 4 -29.72 36.61 -24.39
N ASP A 5 -29.77 35.27 -24.43
CA ASP A 5 -28.60 34.38 -24.34
C ASP A 5 -27.59 34.49 -25.50
N ALA A 6 -26.31 34.23 -25.18
CA ALA A 6 -25.28 33.74 -26.11
C ALA A 6 -24.20 32.98 -25.30
N VAL A 7 -24.27 31.66 -25.12
CA VAL A 7 -24.03 30.56 -26.09
C VAL A 7 -22.55 30.36 -26.46
N PHE A 8 -22.03 29.21 -26.03
CA PHE A 8 -20.77 28.59 -26.46
C PHE A 8 -20.68 28.38 -27.98
N GLN A 9 -19.62 28.87 -28.63
CA GLN A 9 -18.94 28.37 -29.85
C GLN A 9 -17.91 29.43 -30.31
N PHE A 10 -16.81 29.16 -31.03
CA PHE A 10 -16.29 27.94 -31.68
C PHE A 10 -14.75 28.03 -31.71
N PHE A 11 -14.06 26.88 -31.71
CA PHE A 11 -13.19 26.54 -32.84
C PHE A 11 -13.12 25.03 -33.02
N ARG A 12 -13.78 24.52 -34.06
CA ARG A 12 -13.56 23.15 -34.54
C ARG A 12 -12.24 23.13 -35.32
N HIS A 13 -11.36 22.20 -34.98
CA HIS A 13 -10.51 21.57 -35.99
C HIS A 13 -10.84 20.09 -36.02
N ARG A 14 -11.28 19.62 -37.20
CA ARG A 14 -11.52 18.21 -37.47
C ARG A 14 -10.17 17.59 -37.80
N ASN A 15 -9.71 16.64 -36.99
CA ASN A 15 -8.73 15.67 -37.47
C ASN A 15 -9.44 14.66 -38.38
N PRO A 16 -8.94 14.39 -39.60
CA PRO A 16 -9.39 13.26 -40.40
C PRO A 16 -8.76 11.94 -39.91
N CYS A 17 -9.05 10.85 -40.62
CA CYS A 17 -8.47 9.50 -40.44
C CYS A 17 -9.08 8.64 -39.30
N CYS A 18 -10.36 8.31 -39.44
CA CYS A 18 -10.88 7.00 -39.04
C CYS A 18 -11.61 6.36 -40.23
N LEU A 19 -10.94 5.47 -40.95
CA LEU A 19 -11.56 4.46 -41.82
C LEU A 19 -10.58 3.29 -42.06
N GLN A 20 -11.13 2.09 -42.12
CA GLN A 20 -10.51 0.78 -42.35
C GLN A 20 -9.69 0.14 -41.22
N GLU A 21 -9.61 -1.19 -41.32
CA GLU A 21 -9.57 -2.15 -40.22
C GLU A 21 -8.21 -2.85 -40.05
N ASN A 22 -8.11 -3.54 -38.91
CA ASN A 22 -7.20 -4.67 -38.59
C ASN A 22 -5.73 -4.41 -38.23
N ARG A 23 -5.41 -4.84 -36.99
CA ARG A 23 -4.14 -5.42 -36.49
C ARG A 23 -2.86 -4.56 -36.54
N LEU A 24 -2.46 -4.01 -35.38
CA LEU A 24 -1.30 -4.46 -34.56
C LEU A 24 -0.94 -3.47 -33.41
N ASP A 25 -0.66 -4.05 -32.25
CA ASP A 25 0.08 -3.65 -31.01
C ASP A 25 0.07 -2.22 -30.38
N PRO A 26 0.15 -2.11 -29.02
CA PRO A 26 -0.17 -0.86 -28.31
C PRO A 26 1.01 -0.11 -27.63
N GLU A 27 2.28 -0.31 -28.01
CA GLU A 27 3.42 0.26 -27.25
C GLU A 27 4.03 1.57 -27.80
N THR A 28 3.80 1.95 -29.06
CA THR A 28 4.57 3.04 -29.71
C THR A 28 4.09 4.48 -29.38
N HIS A 29 3.01 4.65 -28.61
CA HIS A 29 2.39 5.97 -28.40
C HIS A 29 2.75 6.70 -27.09
N CYS A 30 3.43 6.06 -26.13
CA CYS A 30 3.78 6.70 -24.85
C CYS A 30 5.05 7.59 -24.90
N ALA A 31 5.95 7.40 -25.87
CA ALA A 31 7.21 8.13 -25.92
C ALA A 31 7.06 9.62 -26.37
N THR A 32 6.13 9.90 -27.28
CA THR A 32 6.05 11.19 -27.97
C THR A 32 5.33 12.29 -27.14
N ILE A 33 4.51 11.91 -26.16
CA ILE A 33 3.72 12.86 -25.34
C ILE A 33 4.59 13.51 -24.25
N THR A 34 5.59 12.81 -23.74
CA THR A 34 6.40 13.24 -22.59
C THR A 34 7.42 14.33 -22.93
N ILE A 35 7.96 14.32 -24.16
CA ILE A 35 9.03 15.26 -24.57
C ILE A 35 8.49 16.67 -24.84
N THR A 36 7.30 16.80 -25.44
CA THR A 36 6.70 18.10 -25.79
C THR A 36 6.31 18.95 -24.57
N ASN A 37 5.93 18.31 -23.46
CA ASN A 37 5.57 19.03 -22.23
C ASN A 37 6.78 19.57 -21.45
N ILE A 38 7.94 18.91 -21.53
CA ILE A 38 9.17 19.35 -20.83
C ILE A 38 9.75 20.62 -21.47
N LEU A 39 9.64 20.77 -22.80
CA LEU A 39 10.11 21.96 -23.53
C LEU A 39 9.27 23.23 -23.28
N ASN A 40 7.98 23.10 -22.95
CA ASN A 40 7.13 24.26 -22.64
C ASN A 40 7.37 24.82 -21.21
N LEU A 41 7.79 23.99 -20.26
CA LEU A 41 8.08 24.42 -18.88
C LEU A 41 9.34 25.30 -18.78
N THR A 42 10.35 25.07 -19.62
CA THR A 42 11.57 25.90 -19.68
C THR A 42 11.35 27.24 -20.38
N ALA A 43 10.34 27.36 -21.27
CA ALA A 43 10.03 28.62 -21.95
C ALA A 43 9.35 29.65 -21.02
N LEU A 44 8.49 29.21 -20.10
CA LEU A 44 7.70 30.10 -19.22
C LEU A 44 8.48 30.75 -18.07
N GLN A 45 9.66 30.24 -17.71
CA GLN A 45 10.48 30.79 -16.61
C GLN A 45 11.46 31.90 -17.04
N LYS A 46 11.61 32.18 -18.34
CA LYS A 46 12.59 33.16 -18.83
C LYS A 46 12.18 34.64 -18.63
N ASN A 47 10.97 34.92 -18.15
CA ASN A 47 10.38 36.27 -18.18
C ASN A 47 10.03 36.91 -16.82
N ARG A 48 10.52 36.36 -15.69
CA ARG A 48 10.49 37.03 -14.37
C ARG A 48 11.80 36.83 -13.63
N GLY A 49 12.65 37.86 -13.63
CA GLY A 49 13.99 37.79 -13.04
C GLY A 49 13.99 37.81 -11.51
N ARG A 50 14.32 36.67 -10.88
CA ARG A 50 14.91 36.63 -9.54
C ARG A 50 15.73 35.34 -9.38
N PHE A 51 17.05 35.46 -9.31
CA PHE A 51 17.93 34.31 -9.09
C PHE A 51 17.89 33.86 -7.61
N MET A 52 17.71 32.56 -7.38
CA MET A 52 18.15 31.86 -6.16
C MET A 52 19.07 30.71 -6.55
N PRO A 53 20.14 30.42 -5.78
CA PRO A 53 21.10 29.38 -6.12
C PRO A 53 20.57 27.98 -5.76
N PHE A 54 20.26 27.16 -6.77
CA PHE A 54 19.92 25.75 -6.57
C PHE A 54 21.18 24.90 -6.34
N SER A 55 21.09 23.94 -5.41
CA SER A 55 22.20 23.07 -5.02
C SER A 55 22.68 22.15 -6.16
N ARG A 56 24.00 22.05 -6.33
CA ARG A 56 24.70 21.21 -7.34
C ARG A 56 24.24 19.74 -7.40
N LYS A 57 23.62 19.22 -6.34
CA LYS A 57 23.17 17.81 -6.27
C LYS A 57 22.03 17.46 -7.26
N ILE A 58 21.18 18.42 -7.63
CA ILE A 58 20.02 18.16 -8.51
C ILE A 58 20.43 18.08 -10.00
N GLN A 59 21.43 18.84 -10.43
CA GLN A 59 21.93 18.79 -11.81
C GLN A 59 22.60 17.45 -12.16
N VAL A 60 23.26 16.80 -11.19
CA VAL A 60 23.88 15.48 -11.40
C VAL A 60 22.82 14.39 -11.58
N PHE A 61 21.73 14.44 -10.81
CA PHE A 61 20.66 13.44 -10.88
C PHE A 61 19.97 13.43 -12.25
N SER A 62 19.73 14.62 -12.84
CA SER A 62 19.10 14.74 -14.16
C SER A 62 20.00 14.29 -15.31
N ALA A 63 21.33 14.33 -15.15
CA ALA A 63 22.28 13.87 -16.17
C ALA A 63 22.43 12.33 -16.16
N VAL A 64 22.45 11.71 -14.97
CA VAL A 64 22.53 10.25 -14.81
C VAL A 64 21.29 9.55 -15.38
N LEU A 65 20.09 10.12 -15.14
CA LEU A 65 18.84 9.58 -15.68
C LEU A 65 18.77 9.63 -17.22
N CYS A 66 19.45 10.61 -17.84
CA CYS A 66 19.51 10.76 -19.30
C CYS A 66 20.49 9.78 -19.97
N LEU A 67 21.56 9.40 -19.28
CA LEU A 67 22.56 8.44 -19.78
C LEU A 67 22.08 6.98 -19.73
N LEU A 68 21.30 6.60 -18.71
CA LEU A 68 20.76 5.24 -18.58
C LEU A 68 19.72 4.88 -19.67
N ALA A 69 19.06 5.89 -20.25
CA ALA A 69 18.08 5.69 -21.33
C ALA A 69 18.70 5.38 -22.70
N LEU A 70 20.00 5.62 -22.90
CA LEU A 70 20.68 5.44 -24.20
C LEU A 70 21.36 4.07 -24.37
N ALA A 71 21.30 3.19 -23.38
CA ALA A 71 22.04 1.92 -23.36
C ALA A 71 21.26 0.68 -23.88
N HIS A 72 19.97 0.81 -24.23
CA HIS A 72 19.10 -0.33 -24.60
C HIS A 72 18.72 -0.41 -26.09
N CYS A 73 19.45 0.28 -26.98
CA CYS A 73 19.24 0.18 -28.44
C CYS A 73 20.55 -0.01 -29.23
N SER A 74 21.12 -1.21 -29.23
CA SER A 74 22.02 -1.66 -30.32
C SER A 74 22.17 -3.18 -30.42
N GLY A 75 21.89 -3.73 -31.62
CA GLY A 75 22.18 -5.12 -32.02
C GLY A 75 21.01 -6.09 -31.88
N GLY A 76 20.62 -6.86 -32.91
CA GLY A 76 21.10 -6.90 -34.29
C GLY A 76 20.30 -7.94 -35.10
N ALA A 77 20.04 -7.66 -36.38
CA ALA A 77 19.12 -8.45 -37.21
C ALA A 77 19.76 -9.69 -37.87
N GLY A 78 18.94 -10.70 -38.18
CA GLY A 78 19.26 -11.84 -39.04
C GLY A 78 18.09 -12.14 -39.99
N ILE A 79 18.37 -12.38 -41.27
CA ILE A 79 17.41 -12.32 -42.39
C ILE A 79 17.00 -13.73 -42.86
N GLY A 80 15.80 -13.90 -43.44
CA GLY A 80 15.36 -15.11 -44.16
C GLY A 80 16.00 -15.27 -45.56
N PRO A 81 15.41 -15.96 -46.56
CA PRO A 81 14.04 -16.53 -46.68
C PRO A 81 14.08 -18.09 -46.78
N SER A 82 13.11 -18.89 -47.24
CA SER A 82 11.85 -18.68 -48.00
C SER A 82 10.82 -19.82 -47.75
N ALA A 83 9.60 -19.69 -48.26
CA ALA A 83 8.65 -20.80 -48.51
C ALA A 83 8.74 -21.30 -49.99
N PRO A 84 8.00 -22.33 -50.43
CA PRO A 84 6.56 -22.18 -50.71
C PRO A 84 5.66 -23.34 -50.23
N ALA A 85 4.35 -23.17 -50.41
CA ALA A 85 3.30 -24.13 -50.06
C ALA A 85 2.95 -25.06 -51.24
N ASP A 86 2.20 -26.13 -50.96
CA ASP A 86 1.12 -26.63 -51.84
C ASP A 86 0.17 -27.59 -51.10
N ALA A 87 -1.06 -27.66 -51.62
CA ALA A 87 -2.09 -28.69 -51.38
C ALA A 87 -2.70 -29.01 -52.79
N PRO A 88 -3.74 -29.87 -53.01
CA PRO A 88 -4.57 -30.65 -52.07
C PRO A 88 -4.95 -32.08 -52.60
N ILE A 89 -6.06 -32.66 -52.08
CA ILE A 89 -7.01 -33.62 -52.71
C ILE A 89 -6.81 -35.16 -52.54
N ALA A 90 -7.91 -35.81 -52.08
CA ALA A 90 -8.33 -37.23 -52.18
C ALA A 90 -7.43 -38.34 -51.59
N GLY A 91 -7.97 -39.50 -51.17
CA GLY A 91 -9.38 -39.88 -51.00
C GLY A 91 -9.61 -41.40 -50.96
N ASP A 92 -10.71 -41.79 -50.29
CA ASP A 92 -11.54 -42.98 -50.54
C ASP A 92 -11.18 -44.37 -49.97
N ASN A 93 -12.25 -45.15 -49.75
CA ASN A 93 -12.37 -46.59 -49.51
C ASN A 93 -11.77 -47.23 -48.24
N GLY A 94 -12.56 -47.21 -47.17
CA GLY A 94 -12.66 -48.39 -46.30
C GLY A 94 -13.59 -49.43 -46.90
N VAL A 95 -13.18 -50.70 -46.94
CA VAL A 95 -14.05 -51.85 -47.29
C VAL A 95 -13.95 -52.87 -46.17
N ALA A 96 -15.10 -53.30 -45.65
CA ALA A 96 -15.17 -54.33 -44.62
C ALA A 96 -15.21 -55.73 -45.25
N GLU A 97 -14.68 -56.74 -44.57
CA GLU A 97 -15.16 -58.11 -44.78
C GLU A 97 -15.03 -58.98 -43.51
N HIS A 98 -15.71 -60.12 -43.55
CA HIS A 98 -16.27 -60.81 -42.40
C HIS A 98 -16.16 -62.33 -42.61
N ASN A 99 -15.49 -63.07 -41.71
CA ASN A 99 -15.82 -64.49 -41.52
C ASN A 99 -15.30 -65.13 -40.21
N VAL A 100 -15.66 -66.39 -40.00
CA VAL A 100 -15.95 -66.99 -38.69
C VAL A 100 -15.23 -68.34 -38.47
N ASN A 101 -14.51 -68.47 -37.34
CA ASN A 101 -14.28 -69.71 -36.55
C ASN A 101 -13.34 -70.81 -37.15
N PRO A 102 -13.12 -71.97 -36.49
CA PRO A 102 -12.15 -72.19 -35.40
C PRO A 102 -11.01 -73.18 -35.73
N GLY A 103 -9.91 -73.16 -34.94
CA GLY A 103 -9.07 -74.35 -34.76
C GLY A 103 -7.58 -74.13 -34.46
N ASN A 104 -7.16 -74.53 -33.26
CA ASN A 104 -5.89 -75.18 -32.89
C ASN A 104 -4.60 -74.79 -33.64
N ASN A 105 -3.62 -74.17 -32.96
CA ASN A 105 -2.50 -74.95 -32.39
C ASN A 105 -1.60 -74.16 -31.42
N ALA A 106 -0.75 -74.89 -30.71
CA ALA A 106 0.10 -74.39 -29.63
C ALA A 106 1.30 -73.53 -30.09
N GLY A 107 1.79 -72.73 -29.15
CA GLY A 107 3.17 -72.21 -29.14
C GLY A 107 3.38 -70.93 -29.93
N ASN A 108 3.35 -69.80 -29.24
CA ASN A 108 4.46 -68.85 -29.20
C ASN A 108 4.24 -67.84 -28.07
N ASN A 109 5.32 -67.48 -27.38
CA ASN A 109 5.36 -66.40 -26.39
C ASN A 109 6.01 -65.18 -27.06
N PRO A 110 5.24 -64.19 -27.54
CA PRO A 110 5.76 -62.85 -27.73
C PRO A 110 5.70 -62.09 -26.39
N ALA A 111 6.80 -61.40 -26.08
CA ALA A 111 7.04 -60.57 -24.91
C ALA A 111 5.79 -60.02 -24.20
N ALA A 112 5.81 -60.07 -22.87
CA ALA A 112 4.96 -59.24 -22.05
C ALA A 112 5.10 -57.78 -22.51
N ASP A 113 3.99 -57.20 -22.94
CA ASP A 113 3.85 -55.76 -23.13
C ASP A 113 4.33 -55.06 -21.85
N PRO A 114 5.26 -54.09 -21.93
CA PRO A 114 5.55 -53.18 -20.81
C PRO A 114 4.37 -52.21 -20.69
N GLY A 115 3.17 -52.77 -20.47
CA GLY A 115 1.92 -52.06 -20.32
C GLY A 115 2.08 -51.02 -19.22
N SER A 116 1.63 -49.81 -19.53
CA SER A 116 1.73 -48.64 -18.67
C SER A 116 1.49 -48.99 -17.21
N ALA A 117 2.42 -48.59 -16.34
CA ALA A 117 2.23 -48.72 -14.90
C ALA A 117 0.82 -48.23 -14.53
N PRO A 118 0.06 -48.96 -13.70
CA PRO A 118 -1.24 -48.49 -13.24
C PRO A 118 -1.09 -47.05 -12.74
N GLY A 119 -1.95 -46.15 -13.22
CA GLY A 119 -2.00 -44.80 -12.68
C GLY A 119 -2.24 -44.86 -11.16
N PRO A 120 -1.87 -43.80 -10.41
CA PRO A 120 -2.07 -43.74 -8.96
C PRO A 120 -3.47 -44.24 -8.58
N LEU A 121 -3.56 -45.07 -7.55
CA LEU A 121 -4.86 -45.61 -7.15
C LEU A 121 -5.76 -44.44 -6.73
N PRO A 122 -7.09 -44.50 -6.95
CA PRO A 122 -8.00 -43.47 -6.47
C PRO A 122 -7.90 -43.33 -4.94
N GLY A 123 -7.15 -42.31 -4.48
CA GLY A 123 -6.74 -42.14 -3.08
C GLY A 123 -5.25 -41.86 -2.84
N ASP A 124 -4.39 -41.98 -3.86
CA ASP A 124 -2.94 -41.70 -3.77
C ASP A 124 -2.53 -40.27 -4.18
N GLU A 125 -3.47 -39.40 -4.60
CA GLU A 125 -3.13 -38.01 -4.96
C GLU A 125 -2.84 -37.16 -3.71
N PRO A 126 -1.64 -36.54 -3.58
CA PRO A 126 -1.29 -35.73 -2.42
C PRO A 126 -2.25 -34.55 -2.22
N ALA A 127 -2.66 -34.33 -0.97
CA ALA A 127 -3.61 -33.27 -0.64
C ALA A 127 -3.06 -31.87 -0.95
N THR A 128 -3.95 -30.94 -1.31
CA THR A 128 -3.66 -29.52 -1.59
C THR A 128 -4.58 -28.62 -0.78
N VAL A 129 -4.16 -27.38 -0.51
CA VAL A 129 -5.05 -26.35 0.05
C VAL A 129 -5.89 -25.77 -1.09
N ILE A 130 -7.22 -25.94 -1.02
CA ILE A 130 -8.15 -25.42 -2.03
C ILE A 130 -8.55 -23.98 -1.74
N SER A 131 -8.68 -23.61 -0.45
CA SER A 131 -9.03 -22.24 -0.06
C SER A 131 -8.51 -21.87 1.32
N SER A 132 -8.37 -20.56 1.54
CA SER A 132 -8.21 -19.96 2.86
C SER A 132 -9.12 -18.76 3.03
N ASN A 133 -9.55 -18.52 4.27
CA ASN A 133 -10.15 -17.27 4.71
C ASN A 133 -9.33 -16.75 5.91
N PRO A 134 -8.63 -15.61 5.78
CA PRO A 134 -8.59 -14.73 4.62
C PRO A 134 -7.92 -15.38 3.39
N SER A 135 -8.37 -14.98 2.21
CA SER A 135 -7.77 -15.39 0.94
C SER A 135 -6.48 -14.62 0.66
N ASP A 136 -5.60 -15.16 -0.18
CA ASP A 136 -4.35 -14.47 -0.56
C ASP A 136 -4.65 -13.12 -1.23
N GLY A 137 -3.89 -12.10 -0.84
CA GLY A 137 -4.10 -10.70 -1.22
C GLY A 137 -5.25 -9.97 -0.50
N GLN A 138 -6.05 -10.65 0.34
CA GLN A 138 -7.26 -10.03 0.92
C GLN A 138 -6.93 -8.84 1.85
N ILE A 139 -7.73 -7.78 1.74
CA ILE A 139 -7.72 -6.63 2.65
C ILE A 139 -9.00 -6.67 3.48
N LEU A 140 -8.84 -6.79 4.80
CA LEU A 140 -9.93 -6.70 5.78
C LEU A 140 -10.00 -5.29 6.37
N THR A 141 -11.21 -4.86 6.71
CA THR A 141 -11.51 -3.60 7.39
C THR A 141 -11.89 -3.78 8.87
N ALA A 142 -11.90 -5.01 9.36
CA ALA A 142 -12.35 -5.37 10.71
C ALA A 142 -11.40 -6.38 11.37
N SER A 143 -11.51 -6.53 12.70
CA SER A 143 -10.77 -7.54 13.45
C SER A 143 -11.14 -8.95 13.02
N LEU A 144 -10.13 -9.81 12.91
CA LEU A 144 -10.29 -11.20 12.50
C LEU A 144 -10.12 -12.13 13.71
N PRO A 145 -11.12 -12.97 14.06
CA PRO A 145 -11.05 -13.89 15.20
C PRO A 145 -10.53 -15.30 14.83
N THR A 146 -10.62 -15.71 13.57
CA THR A 146 -10.30 -17.07 13.10
C THR A 146 -9.66 -17.06 11.71
N ILE A 147 -8.78 -18.02 11.44
CA ILE A 147 -8.32 -18.38 10.09
C ILE A 147 -8.99 -19.69 9.69
N ARG A 148 -9.59 -19.78 8.51
CA ARG A 148 -10.08 -21.05 7.92
C ARG A 148 -9.15 -21.50 6.80
N VAL A 149 -8.85 -22.80 6.74
CA VAL A 149 -8.15 -23.47 5.65
C VAL A 149 -8.94 -24.70 5.23
N GLU A 150 -9.05 -24.96 3.92
CA GLU A 150 -9.74 -26.12 3.37
C GLU A 150 -8.81 -26.92 2.45
N PHE A 151 -8.82 -28.25 2.59
CA PHE A 151 -7.96 -29.19 1.88
C PHE A 151 -8.74 -30.06 0.89
N SER A 152 -8.09 -30.49 -0.20
CA SER A 152 -8.71 -31.35 -1.22
C SER A 152 -9.18 -32.69 -0.65
N ALA A 153 -8.41 -33.27 0.28
CA ALA A 153 -8.67 -34.55 0.93
C ALA A 153 -8.70 -34.45 2.48
N PRO A 154 -9.25 -35.45 3.19
CA PRO A 154 -9.20 -35.55 4.65
C PRO A 154 -7.78 -35.57 5.21
N MET A 155 -7.49 -34.66 6.15
CA MET A 155 -6.17 -34.51 6.77
C MET A 155 -6.04 -35.19 8.14
N ASP A 156 -4.81 -35.51 8.55
CA ASP A 156 -4.49 -35.80 9.94
C ASP A 156 -4.45 -34.49 10.76
N PRO A 157 -5.31 -34.30 11.78
CA PRO A 157 -5.37 -33.04 12.52
C PRO A 157 -4.11 -32.69 13.31
N ALA A 158 -3.34 -33.69 13.76
CA ALA A 158 -2.15 -33.44 14.55
C ALA A 158 -1.01 -32.85 13.69
N SER A 159 -0.79 -33.40 12.50
CA SER A 159 0.20 -32.90 11.53
C SER A 159 -0.16 -31.50 11.04
N VAL A 160 -1.43 -31.23 10.71
CA VAL A 160 -1.89 -29.89 10.28
C VAL A 160 -1.70 -28.86 11.38
N ASN A 161 -2.03 -29.19 12.63
CA ASN A 161 -1.81 -28.29 13.77
C ASN A 161 -0.33 -27.97 14.03
N GLN A 162 0.58 -28.92 13.75
CA GLN A 162 2.03 -28.69 13.87
C GLN A 162 2.63 -27.92 12.69
N ALA A 163 2.07 -28.11 11.49
CA ALA A 163 2.56 -27.49 10.25
C ALA A 163 1.97 -26.08 10.00
N PHE A 164 0.87 -25.72 10.66
CA PHE A 164 0.24 -24.41 10.52
C PHE A 164 1.00 -23.31 11.28
N GLN A 165 1.18 -22.15 10.64
CA GLN A 165 1.62 -20.93 11.30
C GLN A 165 0.85 -19.72 10.77
N LEU A 166 0.37 -18.89 11.69
CA LEU A 166 0.03 -17.49 11.39
C LEU A 166 1.20 -16.63 11.85
N GLY A 167 1.56 -15.62 11.06
CA GLY A 167 2.51 -14.60 11.53
C GLY A 167 2.30 -13.24 10.91
N ARG A 168 2.90 -12.25 11.56
CA ARG A 168 2.83 -10.83 11.25
C ARG A 168 4.14 -10.39 10.62
N THR A 169 4.05 -9.77 9.45
CA THR A 169 5.19 -9.12 8.80
C THR A 169 5.44 -7.79 9.48
N THR A 170 6.62 -7.64 10.10
CA THR A 170 7.10 -6.39 10.67
C THR A 170 8.24 -5.86 9.80
N PHE A 171 8.09 -4.65 9.28
CA PHE A 171 9.16 -4.01 8.52
C PHE A 171 10.22 -3.48 9.48
N GLY A 172 11.42 -4.05 9.45
CA GLY A 172 12.57 -3.49 10.14
C GLY A 172 13.10 -2.25 9.42
N PHE A 173 13.84 -1.39 10.12
CA PHE A 173 14.50 -0.20 9.55
C PHE A 173 15.48 -0.49 8.40
N ALA A 174 15.81 -1.76 8.16
CA ALA A 174 16.66 -2.23 7.06
C ALA A 174 15.87 -2.74 5.82
N GLY A 175 14.55 -2.57 5.76
CA GLY A 175 13.72 -2.99 4.62
C GLY A 175 13.45 -4.51 4.53
N ALA A 176 14.19 -5.33 5.27
CA ALA A 176 13.86 -6.74 5.47
C ALA A 176 12.59 -6.87 6.34
N GLY A 177 11.62 -7.64 5.85
CA GLY A 177 10.42 -8.01 6.61
C GLY A 177 10.74 -9.13 7.59
N ASN A 178 10.75 -8.84 8.89
CA ASN A 178 10.84 -9.85 9.94
C ASN A 178 9.46 -10.48 10.16
N PHE A 179 9.42 -11.80 10.34
CA PHE A 179 8.19 -12.53 10.58
C PHE A 179 8.06 -12.88 12.06
N SER A 180 7.00 -12.37 12.70
CA SER A 180 6.70 -12.64 14.12
C SER A 180 5.49 -13.57 14.18
N VAL A 181 5.64 -14.76 14.78
CA VAL A 181 4.55 -15.73 14.92
C VAL A 181 3.43 -15.14 15.77
N VAL A 182 2.19 -15.25 15.29
CA VAL A 182 0.98 -14.85 16.02
C VAL A 182 0.38 -16.10 16.66
N PRO A 183 0.18 -16.13 17.99
CA PRO A 183 -0.39 -17.29 18.66
C PRO A 183 -1.82 -17.61 18.18
N VAL A 184 -2.03 -18.89 17.85
CA VAL A 184 -3.35 -19.47 17.56
C VAL A 184 -3.62 -20.64 18.49
N ALA A 185 -4.89 -20.90 18.77
CA ALA A 185 -5.32 -22.09 19.48
C ALA A 185 -5.31 -23.33 18.54
N ALA A 186 -5.45 -24.52 19.14
CA ALA A 186 -5.65 -25.75 18.36
C ALA A 186 -6.90 -25.62 17.45
N PRO A 187 -6.85 -26.16 16.22
CA PRO A 187 -7.92 -25.97 15.26
C PRO A 187 -9.20 -26.71 15.65
N VAL A 188 -10.33 -26.09 15.35
CA VAL A 188 -11.62 -26.77 15.24
C VAL A 188 -11.67 -27.41 13.86
N VAL A 189 -11.97 -28.71 13.82
CA VAL A 189 -11.92 -29.53 12.59
C VAL A 189 -13.33 -29.95 12.19
N SER A 190 -13.63 -29.83 10.90
CA SER A 190 -14.95 -30.15 10.33
C SER A 190 -14.83 -30.70 8.89
N ASP A 191 -15.98 -30.99 8.27
CA ASP A 191 -16.10 -31.57 6.92
C ASP A 191 -15.20 -32.79 6.71
N ASN A 192 -15.35 -33.83 7.53
CA ASN A 192 -14.56 -35.06 7.47
C ASN A 192 -13.03 -34.80 7.43
N ASN A 193 -12.56 -33.91 8.31
CA ASN A 193 -11.17 -33.44 8.40
C ASN A 193 -10.64 -32.71 7.15
N ARG A 194 -11.50 -32.11 6.32
CA ARG A 194 -11.07 -31.27 5.20
C ARG A 194 -10.99 -29.79 5.56
N VAL A 195 -11.70 -29.35 6.61
CA VAL A 195 -11.81 -27.94 7.01
C VAL A 195 -11.23 -27.72 8.40
N PHE A 196 -10.30 -26.78 8.51
CA PHE A 196 -9.61 -26.40 9.74
C PHE A 196 -9.85 -24.92 10.04
N GLU A 197 -10.38 -24.63 11.22
CA GLU A 197 -10.56 -23.26 11.72
C GLU A 197 -9.64 -23.04 12.93
N PHE A 198 -8.68 -22.13 12.81
CA PHE A 198 -7.70 -21.77 13.83
C PHE A 198 -8.14 -20.49 14.55
N PRO A 199 -8.59 -20.56 15.82
CA PRO A 199 -8.91 -19.38 16.61
C PRO A 199 -7.64 -18.59 16.93
N ILE A 200 -7.67 -17.28 16.73
CA ILE A 200 -6.55 -16.38 17.05
C ILE A 200 -6.68 -15.99 18.52
N ILE A 201 -5.64 -16.23 19.32
CA ILE A 201 -5.68 -16.04 20.78
C ILE A 201 -5.85 -14.56 21.14
N ASP A 202 -5.06 -13.69 20.49
CA ASP A 202 -5.16 -12.24 20.60
C ASP A 202 -5.69 -11.65 19.29
N PRO A 203 -6.95 -11.14 19.24
CA PRO A 203 -7.56 -10.63 18.03
C PRO A 203 -6.70 -9.60 17.31
N ILE A 204 -6.39 -9.89 16.05
CA ILE A 204 -5.57 -9.02 15.21
C ILE A 204 -6.43 -7.91 14.57
N THR A 205 -6.00 -6.66 14.72
CA THR A 205 -6.78 -5.46 14.35
C THR A 205 -6.12 -4.59 13.28
N ARG A 206 -4.80 -4.76 13.04
CA ARG A 206 -4.06 -4.04 12.00
C ARG A 206 -2.77 -4.76 11.61
N GLY A 207 -2.35 -4.62 10.36
CA GLY A 207 -1.03 -5.00 9.85
C GLY A 207 -1.10 -5.95 8.66
N SER A 208 0.08 -6.40 8.20
CA SER A 208 0.22 -7.43 7.18
C SER A 208 0.55 -8.78 7.83
N PHE A 209 -0.10 -9.82 7.35
CA PHE A 209 -0.05 -11.17 7.91
C PHE A 209 0.15 -12.20 6.80
N ARG A 210 0.67 -13.36 7.18
CA ARG A 210 0.80 -14.53 6.30
C ARG A 210 0.33 -15.78 7.03
N ILE A 211 -0.52 -16.53 6.36
CA ILE A 211 -0.94 -17.88 6.67
C ILE A 211 0.08 -18.80 6.01
N SER A 212 0.59 -19.79 6.73
CA SER A 212 1.49 -20.82 6.21
C SER A 212 1.00 -22.20 6.64
N VAL A 213 0.99 -23.15 5.72
CA VAL A 213 0.88 -24.59 6.02
C VAL A 213 2.13 -25.26 5.46
N GLY A 214 3.00 -25.74 6.35
CA GLY A 214 4.23 -26.42 5.96
C GLY A 214 3.98 -27.74 5.23
N GLY A 215 4.94 -28.15 4.38
CA GLY A 215 4.86 -29.39 3.60
C GLY A 215 4.76 -30.67 4.43
N GLU A 216 5.09 -30.61 5.73
CA GLU A 216 4.98 -31.73 6.68
C GLU A 216 3.54 -32.03 7.15
N ALA A 217 2.54 -31.22 6.75
CA ALA A 217 1.14 -31.56 6.93
C ALA A 217 0.78 -32.80 6.12
N LYS A 218 0.01 -33.74 6.68
CA LYS A 218 -0.26 -35.05 6.09
C LYS A 218 -1.76 -35.37 6.02
N ASP A 219 -2.11 -36.16 5.02
CA ASP A 219 -3.43 -36.81 4.96
C ASP A 219 -3.57 -37.93 6.00
N LEU A 220 -4.75 -38.55 6.07
CA LEU A 220 -5.00 -39.71 6.94
C LEU A 220 -4.17 -40.96 6.57
N ASN A 221 -3.68 -41.05 5.32
CA ASN A 221 -2.79 -42.12 4.83
C ASN A 221 -1.30 -41.83 5.13
N GLN A 222 -0.99 -40.72 5.81
CA GLN A 222 0.36 -40.21 6.11
C GLN A 222 1.13 -39.64 4.91
N THR A 223 0.47 -39.39 3.79
CA THR A 223 1.03 -38.71 2.61
C THR A 223 1.15 -37.21 2.89
N PRO A 224 2.32 -36.59 2.70
CA PRO A 224 2.48 -35.13 2.82
C PRO A 224 1.67 -34.36 1.78
N ILE A 225 1.30 -33.10 2.07
CA ILE A 225 0.67 -32.22 1.08
C ILE A 225 1.56 -32.00 -0.15
N GLN A 226 0.95 -31.85 -1.33
CA GLN A 226 1.68 -31.72 -2.61
C GLN A 226 2.67 -30.56 -2.62
N GLN A 227 2.30 -29.44 -1.99
CA GLN A 227 3.12 -28.25 -1.86
C GLN A 227 2.74 -27.49 -0.58
N ALA A 228 3.75 -26.93 0.10
CA ALA A 228 3.51 -26.00 1.21
C ALA A 228 2.70 -24.78 0.76
N PHE A 229 1.62 -24.47 1.46
CA PHE A 229 0.76 -23.34 1.15
C PHE A 229 1.22 -22.08 1.88
N THR A 230 1.22 -20.93 1.21
CA THR A 230 1.25 -19.63 1.91
C THR A 230 0.30 -18.63 1.26
N GLY A 231 -0.50 -17.94 2.07
CA GLY A 231 -1.36 -16.83 1.66
C GLY A 231 -1.13 -15.61 2.53
N ASN A 232 -1.12 -14.42 1.95
CA ASN A 232 -0.89 -13.15 2.60
C ASN A 232 -2.19 -12.36 2.70
N PHE A 233 -2.42 -11.66 3.80
CA PHE A 233 -3.55 -10.74 3.92
C PHE A 233 -3.15 -9.51 4.72
N SER A 234 -3.97 -8.48 4.69
CA SER A 234 -3.80 -7.31 5.55
C SER A 234 -5.08 -6.93 6.25
N ILE A 235 -4.95 -6.43 7.47
CA ILE A 235 -6.04 -5.76 8.18
C ILE A 235 -5.70 -4.28 8.21
N LYS A 236 -6.57 -3.48 7.62
CA LYS A 236 -6.61 -2.03 7.81
C LYS A 236 -7.72 -1.75 8.82
N PRO A 237 -7.57 -0.78 9.73
CA PRO A 237 -8.70 -0.32 10.53
C PRO A 237 -9.81 0.18 9.60
N PRO A 238 -11.08 0.22 10.05
CA PRO A 238 -12.13 0.93 9.33
C PRO A 238 -11.65 2.35 9.04
N VAL A 239 -11.81 2.82 7.79
CA VAL A 239 -11.47 4.19 7.44
C VAL A 239 -12.51 5.09 8.10
N GLU A 240 -12.15 5.79 9.18
CA GLU A 240 -12.87 7.00 9.55
C GLU A 240 -12.60 8.02 8.43
N ASP A 241 -13.67 8.57 7.84
CA ASP A 241 -13.59 9.38 6.63
C ASP A 241 -12.53 10.50 6.73
N GLY A 242 -11.66 10.56 5.72
CA GLY A 242 -10.57 11.53 5.61
C GLY A 242 -9.20 11.03 6.11
N LEU A 243 -9.12 9.99 6.96
CA LEU A 243 -7.85 9.50 7.52
C LEU A 243 -6.87 8.88 6.50
N ASP A 244 -7.25 8.70 5.25
CA ASP A 244 -6.34 8.30 4.17
C ASP A 244 -5.67 9.50 3.46
N THR A 245 -5.92 10.72 3.93
CA THR A 245 -5.25 11.95 3.49
C THR A 245 -4.33 12.52 4.58
N PRO A 246 -3.26 13.25 4.22
CA PRO A 246 -2.47 14.01 5.19
C PRO A 246 -3.37 14.93 6.04
N PRO A 247 -3.19 14.94 7.37
CA PRO A 247 -3.93 15.87 8.23
C PRO A 247 -3.59 17.32 7.88
N LYS A 248 -4.47 18.23 8.25
CA LYS A 248 -4.28 19.68 8.09
C LYS A 248 -4.61 20.37 9.40
N VAL A 249 -3.82 21.38 9.76
CA VAL A 249 -4.19 22.30 10.83
C VAL A 249 -5.32 23.20 10.30
N VAL A 250 -6.41 23.29 11.06
CA VAL A 250 -7.59 24.11 10.77
C VAL A 250 -7.51 25.44 11.51
N SER A 251 -7.02 25.44 12.75
CA SER A 251 -6.89 26.65 13.56
C SER A 251 -5.80 26.53 14.62
N PHE A 252 -5.25 27.68 14.98
CA PHE A 252 -4.49 27.93 16.20
C PHE A 252 -5.27 28.91 17.08
N ASN A 253 -5.09 28.80 18.40
CA ASN A 253 -5.44 29.82 19.37
C ASN A 253 -4.22 30.08 20.26
N PRO A 254 -3.70 31.32 20.34
CA PRO A 254 -4.06 32.48 19.53
C PRO A 254 -3.90 32.24 18.01
N PRO A 255 -4.69 32.92 17.16
CA PRO A 255 -4.44 32.96 15.72
C PRO A 255 -3.04 33.51 15.38
N ASP A 256 -2.54 33.18 14.19
CA ASP A 256 -1.23 33.64 13.73
C ASP A 256 -1.14 35.17 13.64
N GLY A 257 0.00 35.71 14.09
CA GLY A 257 0.24 37.15 14.19
C GLY A 257 -0.51 37.86 15.33
N SER A 258 -1.13 37.14 16.27
CA SER A 258 -1.89 37.77 17.36
C SER A 258 -1.01 38.59 18.29
N GLU A 259 -1.31 39.88 18.44
CA GLU A 259 -0.67 40.77 19.41
C GLU A 259 -1.51 40.93 20.68
N GLY A 260 -0.87 41.32 21.78
CA GLY A 260 -1.56 41.69 23.02
C GLY A 260 -2.20 40.52 23.78
N VAL A 261 -1.75 39.29 23.53
CA VAL A 261 -2.33 38.07 24.09
C VAL A 261 -2.18 38.02 25.63
N PRO A 262 -3.23 37.66 26.41
CA PRO A 262 -3.09 37.48 27.85
C PRO A 262 -2.04 36.43 28.20
N ARG A 263 -1.22 36.70 29.23
CA ARG A 263 -0.14 35.79 29.67
C ARG A 263 -0.64 34.40 30.07
N GLN A 264 -1.88 34.35 30.58
CA GLN A 264 -2.65 33.15 30.84
C GLN A 264 -3.73 33.09 29.76
N THR A 265 -3.40 32.44 28.65
CA THR A 265 -4.29 32.20 27.50
C THR A 265 -4.42 30.69 27.31
N THR A 266 -5.58 30.24 26.82
CA THR A 266 -5.69 28.87 26.30
C THR A 266 -4.87 28.79 25.02
N LEU A 267 -3.84 27.94 25.01
CA LEU A 267 -3.09 27.61 23.80
C LEU A 267 -3.71 26.34 23.20
N GLN A 268 -4.20 26.44 21.96
CA GLN A 268 -4.90 25.35 21.30
C GLN A 268 -4.48 25.22 19.84
N ILE A 269 -4.48 24.00 19.34
CA ILE A 269 -4.43 23.70 17.92
C ILE A 269 -5.53 22.69 17.56
N THR A 270 -6.16 22.87 16.41
CA THR A 270 -7.23 22.00 15.91
C THR A 270 -6.85 21.46 14.54
N PHE A 271 -6.92 20.14 14.36
CA PHE A 271 -6.73 19.45 13.08
C PHE A 271 -8.08 19.14 12.41
N ASN A 272 -8.09 18.93 11.09
CA ASN A 272 -9.30 18.53 10.35
C ASN A 272 -9.80 17.12 10.71
N GLN A 273 -8.91 16.25 11.19
CA GLN A 273 -9.15 14.83 11.40
C GLN A 273 -8.45 14.29 12.66
N PRO A 274 -8.86 13.12 13.20
CA PRO A 274 -8.28 12.55 14.41
C PRO A 274 -6.78 12.23 14.27
N MET A 275 -6.00 12.60 15.29
CA MET A 275 -4.56 12.44 15.30
C MET A 275 -4.06 11.34 16.23
N ALA A 276 -2.88 10.80 15.92
CA ALA A 276 -2.18 9.88 16.81
C ALA A 276 -1.60 10.65 18.00
N THR A 277 -2.35 10.71 19.11
CA THR A 277 -2.06 11.54 20.30
C THR A 277 -0.60 11.50 20.74
N ALA A 278 -0.01 10.31 20.92
CA ALA A 278 1.38 10.17 21.37
C ALA A 278 2.39 10.75 20.36
N ILE A 279 2.11 10.69 19.06
CA ILE A 279 2.98 11.22 18.01
C ILE A 279 2.88 12.75 17.97
N VAL A 280 1.66 13.31 18.10
CA VAL A 280 1.48 14.77 18.17
C VAL A 280 2.17 15.35 19.40
N LYS A 281 2.05 14.72 20.58
CA LYS A 281 2.74 15.19 21.80
C LYS A 281 4.27 15.31 21.66
N ASN A 282 4.89 14.49 20.80
CA ASN A 282 6.33 14.53 20.52
C ASN A 282 6.73 15.49 19.38
N ASN A 283 5.74 16.05 18.66
CA ASN A 283 5.93 16.89 17.48
C ASN A 283 5.26 18.27 17.58
N LEU A 284 4.57 18.56 18.68
CA LEU A 284 3.93 19.83 19.01
C LEU A 284 4.68 20.50 20.16
N SER A 285 5.27 21.66 19.89
CA SER A 285 6.06 22.44 20.86
C SER A 285 5.56 23.88 20.95
N LEU A 286 5.70 24.48 22.13
CA LEU A 286 5.64 25.93 22.31
C LEU A 286 7.07 26.46 22.43
N LEU A 287 7.40 27.48 21.64
CA LEU A 287 8.75 28.04 21.56
C LEU A 287 8.71 29.53 21.92
N LYS A 288 9.63 29.97 22.76
CA LYS A 288 9.93 31.38 23.03
C LYS A 288 10.88 31.89 21.96
N ILE A 289 10.55 33.01 21.33
CA ILE A 289 11.38 33.64 20.30
C ILE A 289 12.21 34.75 20.93
N THR A 290 13.53 34.55 21.07
CA THR A 290 14.45 35.57 21.61
C THR A 290 15.34 36.14 20.51
N VAL A 291 15.75 37.40 20.65
CA VAL A 291 16.71 38.03 19.74
C VAL A 291 18.11 37.54 20.09
N ALA A 292 18.78 36.89 19.15
CA ALA A 292 20.16 36.46 19.29
C ALA A 292 21.13 37.62 19.00
N ALA A 293 22.43 37.42 19.26
CA ALA A 293 23.42 38.42 18.88
C ALA A 293 23.46 38.62 17.35
N GLY A 294 23.22 39.85 16.90
CA GLY A 294 23.14 40.23 15.49
C GLY A 294 21.73 40.65 15.04
N ILE A 295 21.67 41.56 14.07
CA ILE A 295 20.39 42.09 13.57
C ILE A 295 19.66 40.98 12.79
N ASN A 296 18.39 40.74 13.13
CA ASN A 296 17.51 39.71 12.53
C ASN A 296 17.86 38.24 12.83
N ASN A 297 18.77 37.95 13.77
CA ASN A 297 18.96 36.59 14.28
C ASN A 297 17.96 36.31 15.42
N PHE A 298 17.22 35.20 15.33
CA PHE A 298 16.28 34.77 16.35
C PHE A 298 16.62 33.36 16.83
N ASN A 299 16.55 33.13 18.14
CA ASN A 299 16.62 31.80 18.74
C ASN A 299 15.21 31.33 19.08
N GLU A 300 14.95 30.03 18.88
CA GLU A 300 13.76 29.34 19.37
C GLU A 300 14.15 28.51 20.61
N GLU A 301 13.60 28.84 21.78
CA GLU A 301 13.81 28.12 23.03
C GLU A 301 12.51 27.39 23.43
N GLU A 302 12.56 26.10 23.72
CA GLU A 302 11.35 25.33 24.07
C GLU A 302 10.83 25.68 25.46
N VAL A 303 9.53 25.97 25.54
CA VAL A 303 8.84 26.35 26.79
C VAL A 303 8.33 25.09 27.47
N GLU A 304 8.79 24.83 28.69
CA GLU A 304 8.28 23.70 29.49
C GLU A 304 6.75 23.79 29.68
N GLY A 305 6.07 22.67 29.44
CA GLY A 305 4.62 22.56 29.57
C GLY A 305 4.13 21.14 29.34
N THR A 306 2.80 20.98 29.28
CA THR A 306 2.17 19.71 28.91
C THR A 306 1.31 19.88 27.66
N VAL A 307 1.21 18.82 26.87
CA VAL A 307 0.29 18.73 25.72
C VAL A 307 -0.79 17.71 26.06
N THR A 308 -2.06 18.11 25.97
CA THR A 308 -3.22 17.26 26.24
C THR A 308 -4.12 17.21 25.02
N ALA A 309 -4.55 16.00 24.63
CA ALA A 309 -5.50 15.82 23.54
C ALA A 309 -6.92 15.81 24.08
N CYS A 310 -7.84 16.41 23.33
CA CYS A 310 -9.26 16.33 23.58
C CYS A 310 -9.84 14.95 23.18
N PRO A 311 -11.05 14.59 23.64
CA PRO A 311 -11.69 13.31 23.32
C PRO A 311 -11.86 13.06 21.81
N ASP A 312 -12.01 14.14 21.03
CA ASP A 312 -12.09 14.11 19.56
C ASP A 312 -10.79 13.68 18.87
N LYS A 313 -9.65 13.74 19.58
CA LYS A 313 -8.27 13.61 19.06
C LYS A 313 -7.94 14.58 17.91
N LYS A 314 -8.79 15.57 17.63
CA LYS A 314 -8.56 16.64 16.65
C LYS A 314 -8.01 17.89 17.33
N THR A 315 -8.43 18.14 18.56
CA THR A 315 -8.04 19.32 19.33
C THR A 315 -6.95 18.96 20.34
N PHE A 316 -5.90 19.78 20.41
CA PHE A 316 -4.82 19.65 21.39
C PHE A 316 -4.65 20.97 22.12
N LEU A 317 -4.57 20.88 23.45
CA LEU A 317 -4.29 21.99 24.35
C LEU A 317 -2.82 21.93 24.78
N ILE A 318 -2.18 23.09 24.84
CA ILE A 318 -0.84 23.25 25.43
C ILE A 318 -1.01 24.04 26.73
N ASP A 319 -0.49 23.49 27.82
CA ASP A 319 -0.49 24.13 29.14
C ASP A 319 0.96 24.42 29.56
N PRO A 320 1.45 25.67 29.41
CA PRO A 320 2.77 26.07 29.83
C PRO A 320 2.91 25.94 31.35
N LYS A 321 3.98 25.28 31.82
CA LYS A 321 4.24 25.03 33.24
C LYS A 321 4.33 26.32 34.07
N ASN A 322 4.77 27.41 33.43
CA ASN A 322 4.86 28.73 34.00
C ASN A 322 4.06 29.74 33.17
N LEU A 323 3.51 30.75 33.84
CA LEU A 323 2.81 31.86 33.21
C LEU A 323 3.71 32.59 32.20
N LEU A 324 3.27 32.70 30.94
CA LEU A 324 4.04 33.29 29.84
C LEU A 324 4.59 34.68 30.21
N GLU A 325 5.73 35.07 29.63
CA GLU A 325 6.37 36.37 29.90
C GLU A 325 5.55 37.53 29.30
N ARG A 326 5.92 38.78 29.60
CA ARG A 326 5.26 39.99 29.06
C ARG A 326 6.00 40.47 27.82
N THR A 327 5.28 41.00 26.82
CA THR A 327 5.88 41.58 25.59
C THR A 327 6.91 40.62 24.99
N GLN A 328 6.51 39.35 24.93
CA GLN A 328 7.34 38.23 24.51
C GLN A 328 6.63 37.50 23.38
N ARG A 329 7.36 37.33 22.28
CA ARG A 329 6.90 36.53 21.14
C ARG A 329 7.06 35.05 21.42
N TYR A 330 6.00 34.30 21.12
CA TYR A 330 5.96 32.85 21.18
C TYR A 330 5.52 32.28 19.84
N LYS A 331 5.88 31.02 19.60
CA LYS A 331 5.52 30.24 18.41
C LYS A 331 4.97 28.89 18.83
N ILE A 332 3.76 28.55 18.40
CA ILE A 332 3.26 27.17 18.44
C ILE A 332 3.78 26.50 17.16
N LYS A 333 4.44 25.34 17.26
CA LYS A 333 5.04 24.63 16.13
C LYS A 333 4.62 23.16 16.09
N VAL A 334 4.19 22.68 14.91
CA VAL A 334 3.92 21.27 14.62
C VAL A 334 4.87 20.79 13.54
N LYS A 335 5.72 19.81 13.85
CA LYS A 335 6.65 19.20 12.88
C LYS A 335 5.89 18.35 11.85
N ALA A 336 6.45 18.25 10.63
CA ALA A 336 5.91 17.44 9.52
C ALA A 336 5.68 15.94 9.86
N ASP A 337 6.40 15.41 10.85
CA ASP A 337 6.29 14.04 11.36
C ASP A 337 5.11 13.80 12.33
N ALA A 338 4.33 14.83 12.67
CA ALA A 338 3.04 14.66 13.33
C ALA A 338 2.10 13.83 12.43
N LYS A 339 1.43 12.83 13.00
CA LYS A 339 0.66 11.82 12.22
C LYS A 339 -0.79 11.71 12.65
N ASN A 340 -1.65 11.41 11.67
CA ASN A 340 -3.03 11.03 11.93
C ASN A 340 -3.12 9.62 12.57
N SER A 341 -4.32 9.19 13.00
CA SER A 341 -4.50 7.87 13.63
C SER A 341 -4.11 6.67 12.73
N ASN A 342 -4.14 6.83 11.40
CA ASN A 342 -3.70 5.83 10.43
C ASN A 342 -2.18 5.84 10.18
N GLY A 343 -1.44 6.81 10.71
CA GLY A 343 0.01 6.93 10.59
C GLY A 343 0.49 7.79 9.41
N ILE A 344 -0.41 8.46 8.69
CA ILE A 344 -0.07 9.39 7.61
C ILE A 344 0.39 10.72 8.21
N SER A 345 1.52 11.22 7.71
CA SER A 345 2.18 12.44 8.20
C SER A 345 1.50 13.72 7.74
N LEU A 346 1.63 14.77 8.54
CA LEU A 346 1.28 16.16 8.20
C LEU A 346 1.99 16.65 6.94
N GLY A 347 3.22 16.18 6.71
CA GLY A 347 3.96 16.37 5.46
C GLY A 347 4.72 17.69 5.37
N GLU A 348 4.27 18.73 6.05
CA GLU A 348 4.94 20.03 6.19
C GLU A 348 4.94 20.48 7.65
N GLU A 349 5.95 21.27 8.06
CA GLU A 349 5.94 21.93 9.38
C GLU A 349 4.97 23.12 9.34
N VAL A 350 4.09 23.23 10.33
CA VAL A 350 3.12 24.31 10.44
C VAL A 350 3.31 25.04 11.77
N SER A 351 3.35 26.37 11.74
CA SER A 351 3.51 27.19 12.95
C SER A 351 2.57 28.38 12.99
N SER A 352 2.40 28.94 14.18
CA SER A 352 1.64 30.17 14.45
C SER A 352 2.36 30.99 15.52
N ASP A 353 2.65 32.26 15.22
CA ASP A 353 3.32 33.20 16.12
C ASP A 353 2.31 34.11 16.84
N PHE A 354 2.62 34.50 18.07
CA PHE A 354 1.85 35.49 18.83
C PHE A 354 2.72 36.25 19.83
N GLU A 355 2.27 37.42 20.30
CA GLU A 355 2.96 38.24 21.30
C GLU A 355 2.05 38.56 22.51
N THR A 356 2.61 38.44 23.72
CA THR A 356 1.88 38.66 24.97
C THR A 356 1.80 40.12 25.41
N LYS A 357 0.66 40.56 25.96
CA LYS A 357 0.50 41.95 26.45
C LYS A 357 1.21 42.24 27.77
N PHE A 358 1.39 43.53 28.00
CA PHE A 358 1.58 44.12 29.31
C PHE A 358 0.24 44.18 30.09
N GLY A 359 0.06 43.32 31.10
CA GLY A 359 -0.96 43.50 32.15
C GLY A 359 -2.15 42.52 32.15
N ILE A 360 -2.53 42.12 33.37
CA ILE A 360 -3.54 41.13 33.82
C ILE A 360 -3.51 39.73 33.18
N SER A 361 -3.51 38.70 34.02
CA SER A 361 -3.90 37.35 33.61
C SER A 361 -5.38 37.35 33.21
N GLY A 362 -5.69 36.77 32.05
CA GLY A 362 -7.05 36.33 31.78
C GLY A 362 -7.30 35.03 32.57
N VAL A 363 -8.55 34.78 32.96
CA VAL A 363 -8.94 33.43 33.37
C VAL A 363 -9.17 32.63 32.09
N ALA A 364 -8.11 31.96 31.63
CA ALA A 364 -8.22 30.96 30.58
C ALA A 364 -8.93 29.73 31.17
N LEU A 365 -10.13 29.41 30.66
CA LEU A 365 -10.70 28.08 30.85
C LEU A 365 -9.94 27.13 29.92
N LEU A 366 -9.03 26.36 30.49
CA LEU A 366 -8.44 25.20 29.83
C LEU A 366 -9.53 24.12 29.74
N GLY A 367 -10.11 24.01 28.55
CA GLY A 367 -11.19 23.07 28.27
C GLY A 367 -11.19 22.71 26.79
N CYS A 368 -11.64 21.49 26.51
CA CYS A 368 -11.99 21.11 25.14
C CYS A 368 -13.28 21.86 24.74
N PRO A 369 -13.41 22.26 23.47
CA PRO A 369 -14.64 22.87 22.95
C PRO A 369 -15.83 21.92 22.96
#